data_AF-A0A562WN41-F1
#
_entry.id   AF-A0A562WN41-F1
#
_cell.length_a   1.000
_cell.length_b   1.000
_cell.length_c   1.000
_cell.angle_alpha   90.00
_cell.angle_beta   90.00
_cell.angle_gamma   90.00
#
_symmetry.space_group_name_H-M   'P 1'
#
loop_
_entity.id
_entity.type
_entity.pdbx_description
1 polymer ?
#
loop_
_entity_poly.entity_id
_entity_poly.type
_entity_poly.pdbx_seq_one_letter_code
_entity_poly.pdbx_strand_id
1 'polypeptide(L)'
;MQTVLSSVLIDVPRAAVIWLALLGVVVAAVATLLVRPDWFRAARRIRQAVLPPDLEVARERQDLDRYAEEVAVAAERATVTAERRRAGWLAAQEAVEATWQACQDAEAALRRLDAAAALPLPRTPQTPAEYADRERYLHQAARAAYERQELSKEQLDDAIAHRNGWDPRRHPVEQELVLRRAARDHLLARHRAAAERERAAWHDAELAAASARSLREEAYAATGRRPETSDVLPLPGTEQPTLAGNRPVRAEFHQGHAAVA
;
A
#
# COMPACT_ATOMS: atom_id res chain seq x y z
N MET A 1 -12.65 71.90 27.10
CA MET A 1 -13.29 73.01 26.37
C MET A 1 -12.54 73.24 25.05
N GLN A 2 -13.21 72.89 23.93
CA GLN A 2 -13.11 73.43 22.56
C GLN A 2 -11.86 73.35 21.64
N THR A 3 -10.94 72.38 21.77
CA THR A 3 -9.90 72.19 20.70
C THR A 3 -9.62 70.76 20.23
N VAL A 4 -10.31 69.75 20.77
CA VAL A 4 -10.05 68.33 20.38
C VAL A 4 -11.13 67.75 19.45
N LEU A 5 -12.32 68.38 19.37
CA LEU A 5 -13.40 67.94 18.47
C LEU A 5 -13.24 68.44 17.03
N SER A 6 -12.39 69.45 16.80
CA SER A 6 -12.22 70.07 15.47
C SER A 6 -11.23 69.30 14.57
N SER A 7 -10.34 68.47 15.14
CA SER A 7 -9.41 67.67 14.33
C SER A 7 -10.05 66.37 13.83
N VAL A 8 -10.93 65.76 14.61
CA VAL A 8 -11.56 64.48 14.25
C VAL A 8 -12.66 64.65 13.18
N LEU A 9 -13.32 65.81 13.11
CA LEU A 9 -14.35 66.05 12.08
C LEU A 9 -13.78 66.34 10.68
N ILE A 10 -12.48 66.65 10.56
CA ILE A 10 -11.82 67.01 9.29
C ILE A 10 -11.06 65.82 8.67
N ASP A 11 -10.63 64.83 9.46
CA ASP A 11 -9.93 63.65 8.92
C ASP A 11 -10.87 62.59 8.30
N VAL A 12 -12.11 62.48 8.79
CA VAL A 12 -13.12 61.56 8.23
C VAL A 12 -13.52 61.91 6.78
N PRO A 13 -13.82 63.17 6.40
CA PRO A 13 -14.15 63.49 5.01
C PRO A 13 -12.94 63.35 4.06
N ARG A 14 -11.71 63.48 4.55
CA ARG A 14 -10.50 63.35 3.71
C ARG A 14 -10.24 61.89 3.31
N ALA A 15 -10.46 60.95 4.23
CA ALA A 15 -10.39 59.52 3.93
C ALA A 15 -11.50 59.10 2.94
N ALA A 16 -12.71 59.65 3.08
CA ALA A 16 -13.83 59.38 2.17
C ALA A 16 -13.55 59.88 0.74
N VAL A 17 -12.89 61.04 0.57
CA VAL A 17 -12.51 61.56 -0.75
C VAL A 17 -11.47 60.68 -1.44
N ILE A 18 -10.48 60.16 -0.69
CA ILE A 18 -9.49 59.21 -1.24
C ILE A 18 -10.18 57.93 -1.71
N TRP A 19 -11.08 57.38 -0.89
CA TRP A 19 -11.86 56.20 -1.27
C TRP A 19 -12.74 56.43 -2.50
N LEU A 20 -13.43 57.56 -2.59
CA LEU A 20 -14.25 57.90 -3.75
C LEU A 20 -13.41 58.13 -5.01
N ALA A 21 -12.23 58.74 -4.88
CA ALA A 21 -11.30 58.90 -6.00
C ALA A 21 -10.78 57.54 -6.48
N LEU A 22 -10.40 56.64 -5.57
CA LEU A 22 -9.99 55.27 -5.91
C LEU A 22 -11.13 54.49 -6.57
N LEU A 23 -12.35 54.59 -6.03
CA LEU A 23 -13.52 53.92 -6.60
C LEU A 23 -13.84 54.48 -8.00
N GLY A 24 -13.70 55.80 -8.18
CA GLY A 24 -13.82 56.45 -9.48
C GLY A 24 -12.79 55.95 -10.49
N VAL A 25 -11.53 55.77 -10.09
CA VAL A 25 -10.48 55.20 -10.95
C VAL A 25 -10.79 53.75 -11.33
N VAL A 26 -11.28 52.94 -10.40
CA VAL A 26 -11.67 51.56 -10.68
C VAL A 26 -12.86 51.51 -11.63
N VAL A 27 -13.90 52.32 -11.40
CA VAL A 27 -15.07 52.39 -12.29
C VAL A 27 -14.68 52.90 -13.68
N ALA A 28 -13.80 53.90 -13.77
CA ALA A 28 -13.27 54.38 -15.03
C ALA A 28 -12.47 53.30 -15.77
N ALA A 29 -11.62 52.53 -15.06
CA ALA A 29 -10.87 51.43 -15.63
C ALA A 29 -11.80 50.33 -16.17
N VAL A 30 -12.84 49.96 -15.40
CA VAL A 30 -13.85 48.97 -15.80
C VAL A 30 -14.70 49.48 -16.99
N ALA A 31 -15.11 50.74 -16.98
CA ALA A 31 -15.85 51.34 -18.09
C ALA A 31 -14.99 51.41 -19.36
N THR A 32 -13.70 51.75 -19.23
CA THR A 32 -12.74 51.73 -20.35
C THR A 32 -12.57 50.31 -20.90
N LEU A 33 -12.61 49.29 -20.02
CA LEU A 33 -12.60 47.88 -20.36
C LEU A 33 -13.78 47.44 -21.21
N LEU A 34 -14.99 47.88 -20.83
CA LEU A 34 -16.23 47.51 -21.48
C LEU A 34 -16.39 48.22 -22.84
N VAL A 35 -15.87 49.45 -22.97
CA VAL A 35 -15.96 50.24 -24.21
C VAL A 35 -14.92 49.84 -25.26
N ARG A 36 -13.78 49.24 -24.86
CA ARG A 36 -12.71 48.81 -25.79
C ARG A 36 -12.29 47.34 -25.60
N PRO A 37 -13.16 46.37 -25.96
CA PRO A 37 -12.83 44.94 -25.90
C PRO A 37 -11.66 44.53 -26.83
N ASP A 38 -11.39 45.33 -27.87
CA ASP A 38 -10.32 45.07 -28.83
C ASP A 38 -8.93 45.34 -28.28
N TRP A 39 -8.77 46.20 -27.26
CA TRP A 39 -7.48 46.39 -26.58
C TRP A 39 -7.08 45.10 -25.87
N PHE A 40 -8.01 44.42 -25.20
CA PHE A 40 -7.72 43.14 -24.55
C PHE A 40 -7.39 42.05 -25.57
N ARG A 41 -8.10 42.01 -26.71
CA ARG A 41 -7.77 41.08 -27.80
C ARG A 41 -6.41 41.39 -28.41
N ALA A 42 -6.07 42.66 -28.62
CA ALA A 42 -4.78 43.11 -29.14
C ALA A 42 -3.64 42.87 -28.13
N ALA A 43 -3.83 43.18 -26.86
CA ALA A 43 -2.87 42.91 -25.79
C ALA A 43 -2.67 41.41 -25.58
N ARG A 44 -3.72 40.59 -25.72
CA ARG A 44 -3.61 39.12 -25.73
C ARG A 44 -2.89 38.61 -26.99
N ARG A 45 -3.15 39.19 -28.17
CA ARG A 45 -2.43 38.91 -29.43
C ARG A 45 -0.96 39.30 -29.36
N ILE A 46 -0.65 40.45 -28.77
CA ILE A 46 0.71 40.92 -28.53
C ILE A 46 1.38 40.01 -27.50
N ARG A 47 0.70 39.62 -26.43
CA ARG A 47 1.24 38.68 -25.44
C ARG A 47 1.51 37.29 -26.05
N GLN A 48 0.65 36.83 -26.97
CA GLN A 48 0.86 35.60 -27.77
C GLN A 48 1.94 35.77 -28.85
N ALA A 49 2.21 36.98 -29.34
CA ALA A 49 3.26 37.25 -30.33
C ALA A 49 4.63 37.56 -29.67
N VAL A 50 4.65 37.91 -28.38
CA VAL A 50 5.86 38.28 -27.62
C VAL A 50 6.51 37.06 -26.97
N LEU A 51 5.78 35.96 -26.74
CA LEU A 51 6.39 34.68 -26.40
C LEU A 51 6.46 33.82 -27.67
N PRO A 52 7.66 33.52 -28.21
CA PRO A 52 7.78 32.66 -29.37
C PRO A 52 7.15 31.29 -29.04
N PRO A 53 6.23 30.76 -29.86
CA PRO A 53 5.66 29.42 -29.65
C PRO A 53 6.75 28.35 -29.56
N ASP A 54 7.91 28.57 -30.18
CA ASP A 54 9.09 27.71 -30.06
C ASP A 54 9.65 27.63 -28.62
N LEU A 55 9.56 28.71 -27.83
CA LEU A 55 9.99 28.71 -26.43
C LEU A 55 9.02 27.95 -25.52
N GLU A 56 7.70 28.00 -25.80
CA GLU A 56 6.71 27.21 -25.06
C GLU A 56 6.88 25.72 -25.36
N VAL A 57 7.01 25.35 -26.64
CA VAL A 57 7.28 23.96 -27.06
C VAL A 57 8.61 23.46 -26.51
N ALA A 58 9.67 24.29 -26.47
CA ALA A 58 10.96 23.90 -25.89
C ALA A 58 10.87 23.65 -24.37
N ARG A 59 10.12 24.48 -23.63
CA ARG A 59 9.86 24.27 -22.20
C ARG A 59 9.06 23.00 -21.95
N GLU A 60 8.00 22.77 -22.73
CA GLU A 60 7.19 21.57 -22.63
C GLU A 60 8.02 20.30 -22.90
N ARG A 61 8.91 20.32 -23.92
CA ARG A 61 9.86 19.22 -24.14
C ARG A 61 10.77 19.00 -22.94
N GLN A 62 11.33 20.05 -22.36
CA GLN A 62 12.19 19.94 -21.19
C GLN A 62 11.44 19.36 -19.98
N ASP A 63 10.18 19.74 -19.78
CA ASP A 63 9.36 19.20 -18.70
C ASP A 63 8.97 17.73 -18.96
N LEU A 64 8.72 17.34 -20.21
CA LEU A 64 8.51 15.94 -20.61
C LEU A 64 9.77 15.09 -20.39
N ASP A 65 10.94 15.60 -20.74
CA ASP A 65 12.22 14.92 -20.53
C ASP A 65 12.49 14.73 -19.02
N ARG A 66 12.24 15.77 -18.21
CA ARG A 66 12.35 15.68 -16.75
C ARG A 66 11.37 14.66 -16.19
N TYR A 67 10.12 14.67 -16.64
CA TYR A 67 9.11 13.71 -16.22
C TYR A 67 9.54 12.27 -16.56
N ALA A 68 10.05 12.03 -17.76
CA ALA A 68 10.53 10.71 -18.17
C ALA A 68 11.70 10.23 -17.29
N GLU A 69 12.63 11.11 -16.94
CA GLU A 69 13.73 10.82 -16.01
C GLU A 69 13.21 10.48 -14.60
N GLU A 70 12.28 11.28 -14.06
CA GLU A 70 11.69 11.05 -12.73
C GLU A 70 10.96 9.71 -12.65
N VAL A 71 10.16 9.38 -13.67
CA VAL A 71 9.43 8.11 -13.71
C VAL A 71 10.38 6.93 -13.91
N ALA A 72 11.45 7.08 -14.70
CA ALA A 72 12.47 6.04 -14.84
C ALA A 72 13.15 5.73 -13.50
N VAL A 73 13.54 6.76 -12.74
CA VAL A 73 14.13 6.59 -11.40
C VAL A 73 13.11 5.95 -10.44
N ALA A 74 11.84 6.34 -10.51
CA ALA A 74 10.78 5.72 -9.70
C ALA A 74 10.61 4.24 -10.04
N ALA A 75 10.63 3.87 -11.32
CA ALA A 75 10.51 2.49 -11.79
C ALA A 75 11.69 1.61 -11.34
N GLU A 76 12.92 2.15 -11.36
CA GLU A 76 14.10 1.46 -10.85
C GLU A 76 13.99 1.20 -9.34
N ARG A 77 13.66 2.23 -8.56
CA ARG A 77 13.46 2.10 -7.10
C ARG A 77 12.34 1.12 -6.75
N ALA A 78 11.25 1.13 -7.52
CA ALA A 78 10.15 0.18 -7.34
C ALA A 78 10.59 -1.25 -7.65
N THR A 79 11.44 -1.46 -8.67
CA THR A 79 12.00 -2.77 -8.99
C THR A 79 12.86 -3.31 -7.85
N VAL A 80 13.78 -2.50 -7.32
CA VAL A 80 14.60 -2.87 -6.15
C VAL A 80 13.71 -3.20 -4.93
N THR A 81 12.63 -2.44 -4.73
CA THR A 81 11.67 -2.70 -3.65
C THR A 81 10.95 -4.03 -3.85
N ALA A 82 10.49 -4.33 -5.07
CA ALA A 82 9.84 -5.59 -5.41
C ALA A 82 10.78 -6.79 -5.18
N GLU A 83 12.05 -6.68 -5.57
CA GLU A 83 13.07 -7.71 -5.33
C GLU A 83 13.29 -7.95 -3.83
N ARG A 84 13.45 -6.87 -3.04
CA ARG A 84 13.60 -6.98 -1.59
C ARG A 84 12.39 -7.63 -0.93
N ARG A 85 11.17 -7.28 -1.37
CA ARG A 85 9.94 -7.89 -0.85
C ARG A 85 9.83 -9.36 -1.22
N ARG A 86 10.22 -9.71 -2.44
CA ARG A 86 10.27 -11.11 -2.88
C ARG A 86 11.27 -11.93 -2.06
N ALA A 87 12.46 -11.40 -1.79
CA ALA A 87 13.43 -12.03 -0.89
C ALA A 87 12.86 -12.21 0.52
N GLY A 88 12.15 -11.20 1.03
CA GLY A 88 11.46 -11.28 2.32
C GLY A 88 10.36 -12.36 2.36
N TRP A 89 9.58 -12.52 1.29
CA TRP A 89 8.60 -13.58 1.17
C TRP A 89 9.25 -14.98 1.12
N LEU A 90 10.34 -15.16 0.36
CA LEU A 90 11.06 -16.43 0.32
C LEU A 90 11.60 -16.83 1.71
N ALA A 91 12.16 -15.88 2.46
CA ALA A 91 12.59 -16.13 3.83
C ALA A 91 11.41 -16.49 4.76
N ALA A 92 10.24 -15.88 4.55
CA ALA A 92 9.03 -16.25 5.30
C ALA A 92 8.54 -17.66 4.92
N GLN A 93 8.64 -18.05 3.65
CA GLN A 93 8.31 -19.40 3.18
C GLN A 93 9.24 -20.45 3.81
N GLU A 94 10.55 -20.21 3.84
CA GLU A 94 11.51 -21.08 4.53
C GLU A 94 11.18 -21.25 6.02
N ALA A 95 10.76 -20.16 6.68
CA ALA A 95 10.33 -20.21 8.07
C ALA A 95 9.03 -21.04 8.27
N VAL A 96 8.07 -20.94 7.35
CA VAL A 96 6.86 -21.76 7.37
C VAL A 96 7.22 -23.24 7.22
N GLU A 97 8.09 -23.59 6.27
CA GLU A 97 8.53 -24.97 6.07
C GLU A 97 9.25 -25.53 7.29
N ALA A 98 10.18 -24.76 7.87
CA ALA A 98 10.88 -25.15 9.08
C ALA A 98 9.92 -25.39 10.26
N THR A 99 8.92 -24.52 10.45
CA THR A 99 7.92 -24.71 11.50
C THR A 99 6.97 -25.87 11.22
N TRP A 100 6.69 -26.16 9.95
CA TRP A 100 5.90 -27.32 9.54
C TRP A 100 6.63 -28.63 9.85
N GLN A 101 7.92 -28.72 9.50
CA GLN A 101 8.73 -29.89 9.81
C GLN A 101 8.80 -30.15 11.33
N ALA A 102 8.98 -29.09 12.13
CA ALA A 102 8.96 -29.21 13.59
C ALA A 102 7.61 -29.73 14.13
N CYS A 103 6.49 -29.30 13.55
CA CYS A 103 5.17 -29.84 13.89
C CYS A 103 5.09 -31.33 13.57
N GLN A 104 5.56 -31.75 12.39
CA GLN A 104 5.54 -33.14 11.96
C GLN A 104 6.40 -34.05 12.86
N ASP A 105 7.58 -33.57 13.26
CA ASP A 105 8.45 -34.29 14.18
C ASP A 105 7.80 -34.45 15.57
N ALA A 106 7.15 -33.39 16.07
CA ALA A 106 6.42 -33.42 17.34
C ALA A 106 5.22 -34.38 17.29
N GLU A 107 4.46 -34.38 16.19
CA GLU A 107 3.37 -35.32 15.99
C GLU A 107 3.86 -36.77 15.88
N ALA A 108 4.97 -37.01 15.17
CA ALA A 108 5.55 -38.34 15.05
C ALA A 108 6.03 -38.86 16.42
N ALA A 109 6.60 -38.00 17.26
CA ALA A 109 6.96 -38.34 18.64
C ALA A 109 5.72 -38.68 19.49
N LEU A 110 4.67 -37.86 19.37
CA LEU A 110 3.41 -38.10 20.08
C LEU A 110 2.75 -39.42 19.67
N ARG A 111 2.68 -39.74 18.36
CA ARG A 111 2.14 -41.01 17.87
C ARG A 111 2.88 -42.23 18.43
N ARG A 112 4.22 -42.15 18.54
CA ARG A 112 5.02 -43.22 19.16
C ARG A 112 4.70 -43.40 20.65
N LEU A 113 4.47 -42.29 21.36
CA LEU A 113 4.13 -42.32 22.77
C LEU A 113 2.70 -42.76 23.04
N ASP A 114 1.73 -42.35 22.23
CA ASP A 114 0.35 -42.85 22.31
C ASP A 114 0.32 -44.38 22.09
N ALA A 115 1.11 -44.90 21.14
CA ALA A 115 1.25 -46.34 20.94
C ALA A 115 1.87 -47.06 22.16
N ALA A 116 2.87 -46.44 22.81
CA ALA A 116 3.47 -46.97 24.03
C ALA A 116 2.51 -46.89 25.25
N ALA A 117 1.70 -45.84 25.34
CA ALA A 117 0.72 -45.62 26.40
C ALA A 117 -0.48 -46.58 26.32
N ALA A 118 -0.71 -47.23 25.17
CA ALA A 118 -1.70 -48.30 25.04
C ALA A 118 -1.30 -49.59 25.80
N LEU A 119 -0.03 -49.73 26.18
CA LEU A 119 0.43 -50.84 27.01
C LEU A 119 0.08 -50.59 28.48
N PRO A 120 -0.31 -51.63 29.25
CA PRO A 120 -0.56 -51.50 30.67
C PRO A 120 0.65 -50.88 31.39
N LEU A 121 0.40 -49.82 32.16
CA LEU A 121 1.45 -49.14 32.91
C LEU A 121 1.98 -50.07 34.01
N PRO A 122 3.30 -50.26 34.13
CA PRO A 122 3.87 -51.04 35.22
C PRO A 122 3.53 -50.38 36.55
N ARG A 123 3.20 -51.20 37.56
CA ARG A 123 2.97 -50.69 38.92
C ARG A 123 4.30 -50.23 39.51
N THR A 124 4.51 -48.92 39.51
CA THR A 124 5.64 -48.27 40.17
C THR A 124 5.36 -48.07 41.66
N PRO A 125 6.34 -48.29 42.55
CA PRO A 125 6.18 -48.05 43.98
C PRO A 125 5.95 -46.55 44.25
N GLN A 126 4.95 -46.21 45.05
CA GLN A 126 4.57 -44.83 45.38
C GLN A 126 5.37 -44.31 46.58
N THR A 127 6.70 -44.28 46.47
CA THR A 127 7.58 -43.80 47.56
C THR A 127 7.87 -42.30 47.43
N PRO A 128 8.18 -41.60 48.53
CA PRO A 128 8.62 -40.20 48.45
C PRO A 128 9.86 -39.98 47.56
N ALA A 129 10.78 -40.94 47.54
CA ALA A 129 11.98 -40.88 46.68
C ALA A 129 11.60 -40.92 45.19
N GLU A 130 10.70 -41.84 44.82
CA GLU A 130 10.18 -41.95 43.45
C GLU A 130 9.47 -40.66 43.00
N TYR A 131 8.66 -40.04 43.86
CA TYR A 131 8.01 -38.77 43.52
C TYR A 131 9.01 -37.64 43.30
N ALA A 132 10.09 -37.59 44.09
CA ALA A 132 11.16 -36.61 43.89
C ALA A 132 11.91 -36.85 42.57
N ASP A 133 12.11 -38.12 42.16
CA ASP A 133 12.70 -38.46 40.85
C ASP A 133 11.80 -38.04 39.69
N ARG A 134 10.49 -38.25 39.80
CA ARG A 134 9.52 -37.80 38.78
C ARG A 134 9.46 -36.29 38.63
N GLU A 135 9.50 -35.57 39.74
CA GLU A 135 9.55 -34.11 39.72
C GLU A 135 10.84 -33.62 39.02
N ARG A 136 12.00 -34.18 39.38
CA ARG A 136 13.27 -33.88 38.72
C ARG A 136 13.21 -34.17 37.21
N TYR A 137 12.66 -35.33 36.84
CA TYR A 137 12.48 -35.71 35.45
C TYR A 137 11.60 -34.71 34.70
N LEU A 138 10.44 -34.35 35.25
CA LEU A 138 9.53 -33.37 34.65
C LEU A 138 10.23 -32.02 34.41
N HIS A 139 10.96 -31.52 35.41
CA HIS A 139 11.70 -30.25 35.27
C HIS A 139 12.80 -30.33 34.21
N GLN A 140 13.55 -31.43 34.18
CA GLN A 140 14.60 -31.63 33.17
C GLN A 140 14.02 -31.74 31.76
N ALA A 141 12.94 -32.52 31.60
CA ALA A 141 12.27 -32.70 30.32
C ALA A 141 11.65 -31.38 29.81
N ALA A 142 10.98 -30.62 30.70
CA ALA A 142 10.41 -29.32 30.37
C ALA A 142 11.49 -28.31 29.98
N ARG A 143 12.60 -28.26 30.73
CA ARG A 143 13.75 -27.40 30.40
C ARG A 143 14.37 -27.77 29.07
N ALA A 144 14.58 -29.06 28.80
CA ALA A 144 15.14 -29.52 27.54
C ALA A 144 14.21 -29.18 26.35
N ALA A 145 12.88 -29.30 26.53
CA ALA A 145 11.92 -28.91 25.51
C ALA A 145 11.90 -27.38 25.27
N TYR A 146 12.05 -26.57 26.33
CA TYR A 146 12.22 -25.12 26.20
C TYR A 146 13.54 -24.75 25.48
N GLU A 147 14.64 -25.41 25.79
CA GLU A 147 15.94 -25.18 25.13
C GLU A 147 15.89 -25.52 23.63
N ARG A 148 15.08 -26.52 23.25
CA ARG A 148 14.76 -26.84 21.84
C ARG A 148 13.70 -25.91 21.23
N GLN A 149 13.19 -24.94 21.98
CA GLN A 149 12.11 -24.02 21.60
C GLN A 149 10.76 -24.70 21.27
N GLU A 150 10.53 -25.90 21.81
CA GLU A 150 9.29 -26.66 21.65
C GLU A 150 8.22 -26.22 22.66
N LEU A 151 8.63 -25.65 23.79
CA LEU A 151 7.74 -25.04 24.79
C LEU A 151 7.96 -23.53 24.87
N SER A 152 6.88 -22.79 25.17
CA SER A 152 6.99 -21.38 25.52
C SER A 152 7.59 -21.20 26.92
N LYS A 153 8.05 -19.98 27.22
CA LYS A 153 8.55 -19.64 28.54
C LYS A 153 7.46 -19.79 29.61
N GLU A 154 6.24 -19.36 29.31
CA GLU A 154 5.09 -19.46 30.20
C GLU A 154 4.76 -20.93 30.50
N GLN A 155 4.82 -21.80 29.48
CA GLN A 155 4.61 -23.24 29.67
C GLN A 155 5.71 -23.89 30.53
N LEU A 156 6.96 -23.45 30.41
CA LEU A 156 8.06 -23.88 31.28
C LEU A 156 7.80 -23.44 32.74
N ASP A 157 7.45 -22.17 32.94
CA ASP A 157 7.17 -21.61 34.27
C ASP A 157 5.98 -22.35 34.93
N ASP A 158 4.96 -22.71 34.16
CA ASP A 158 3.83 -23.51 34.64
C ASP A 158 4.21 -24.96 34.94
N ALA A 159 5.12 -25.56 34.17
CA ALA A 159 5.63 -26.91 34.44
C ALA A 159 6.44 -26.94 35.74
N ILE A 160 7.28 -25.94 35.97
CA ILE A 160 8.09 -25.81 37.20
C ILE A 160 7.19 -25.55 38.41
N ALA A 161 6.14 -24.73 38.24
CA ALA A 161 5.20 -24.40 39.30
C ALA A 161 4.02 -25.38 39.45
N HIS A 162 4.02 -26.47 38.68
CA HIS A 162 2.98 -27.51 38.70
C HIS A 162 1.54 -26.97 38.51
N ARG A 163 1.38 -25.98 37.63
CA ARG A 163 0.08 -25.38 37.27
C ARG A 163 -0.47 -25.96 35.97
N ASN A 164 -1.68 -25.56 35.56
CA ASN A 164 -2.21 -25.86 34.22
C ASN A 164 -2.15 -27.34 33.79
N GLY A 165 -2.31 -28.27 34.74
CA GLY A 165 -2.34 -29.70 34.48
C GLY A 165 -0.98 -30.41 34.50
N TRP A 166 0.11 -29.68 34.82
CA TRP A 166 1.43 -30.24 35.11
C TRP A 166 1.44 -30.83 36.53
N ASP A 167 1.40 -32.16 36.63
CA ASP A 167 1.39 -32.86 37.92
C ASP A 167 2.62 -33.80 38.04
N PRO A 168 3.55 -33.51 38.96
CA PRO A 168 4.75 -34.31 39.17
C PRO A 168 4.45 -35.70 39.76
N ARG A 169 3.23 -35.96 40.26
CA ARG A 169 2.84 -37.26 40.82
C ARG A 169 2.34 -38.26 39.78
N ARG A 170 2.00 -37.79 38.57
CA ARG A 170 1.58 -38.65 37.46
C ARG A 170 2.64 -39.68 37.09
N HIS A 171 2.22 -40.72 36.37
CA HIS A 171 3.17 -41.69 35.85
C HIS A 171 4.09 -40.99 34.82
N PRO A 172 5.40 -41.31 34.75
CA PRO A 172 6.33 -40.66 33.81
C PRO A 172 5.85 -40.64 32.35
N VAL A 173 5.21 -41.71 31.89
CA VAL A 173 4.59 -41.78 30.55
C VAL A 173 3.48 -40.74 30.36
N GLU A 174 2.65 -40.51 31.38
CA GLU A 174 1.59 -39.49 31.33
C GLU A 174 2.19 -38.08 31.37
N GLN A 175 3.29 -37.89 32.10
CA GLN A 175 4.02 -36.61 32.12
C GLN A 175 4.60 -36.28 30.75
N GLU A 176 5.27 -37.25 30.12
CA GLU A 176 5.81 -37.09 28.76
C GLU A 176 4.68 -36.85 27.76
N LEU A 177 3.52 -37.49 27.92
CA LEU A 177 2.36 -37.26 27.06
C LEU A 177 1.82 -35.82 27.16
N VAL A 178 1.68 -35.31 28.39
CA VAL A 178 1.28 -33.91 28.63
C VAL A 178 2.30 -32.96 28.01
N LEU A 179 3.59 -33.23 28.21
CA LEU A 179 4.68 -32.42 27.67
C LEU A 179 4.64 -32.37 26.13
N ARG A 180 4.48 -33.52 25.48
CA ARG A 180 4.48 -33.62 24.02
C ARG A 180 3.24 -33.01 23.40
N ARG A 181 2.08 -33.09 24.07
CA ARG A 181 0.87 -32.38 23.64
C ARG A 181 1.04 -30.87 23.74
N ALA A 182 1.59 -30.38 24.86
CA ALA A 182 1.89 -28.96 25.04
C ALA A 182 2.88 -28.44 23.99
N ALA A 183 3.92 -29.22 23.68
CA ALA A 183 4.90 -28.91 22.64
C ALA A 183 4.26 -28.87 21.24
N ARG A 184 3.46 -29.88 20.88
CA ARG A 184 2.71 -29.91 19.61
C ARG A 184 1.83 -28.67 19.47
N ASP A 185 1.06 -28.33 20.50
CA ASP A 185 0.13 -27.20 20.45
C ASP A 185 0.87 -25.86 20.32
N HIS A 186 2.01 -25.70 21.01
CA HIS A 186 2.87 -24.54 20.87
C HIS A 186 3.47 -24.42 19.46
N LEU A 187 4.02 -25.51 18.92
CA LEU A 187 4.60 -25.55 17.58
C LEU A 187 3.54 -25.28 16.51
N LEU A 188 2.33 -25.83 16.67
CA LEU A 188 1.21 -25.56 15.77
C LEU A 188 0.82 -24.08 15.79
N ALA A 189 0.79 -23.45 16.97
CA ALA A 189 0.56 -22.02 17.10
C ALA A 189 1.67 -21.19 16.42
N ARG A 190 2.93 -21.59 16.57
CA ARG A 190 4.07 -20.96 15.86
C ARG A 190 3.97 -21.12 14.35
N HIS A 191 3.58 -22.29 13.86
CA HIS A 191 3.38 -22.54 12.44
C HIS A 191 2.26 -21.66 11.88
N ARG A 192 1.12 -21.56 12.57
CA ARG A 192 0.02 -20.65 12.18
C ARG A 192 0.50 -19.19 12.10
N ALA A 193 1.25 -18.73 13.10
CA ALA A 193 1.81 -17.38 13.10
C ALA A 193 2.86 -17.16 12.00
N ALA A 194 3.65 -18.18 11.65
CA ALA A 194 4.56 -18.13 10.49
C ALA A 194 3.77 -18.04 9.18
N ALA A 195 2.71 -18.84 9.02
CA ALA A 195 1.87 -18.85 7.83
C ALA A 195 1.14 -17.51 7.62
N GLU A 196 0.67 -16.84 8.68
CA GLU A 196 0.11 -15.49 8.54
C GLU A 196 1.15 -14.46 8.09
N ARG A 197 2.37 -14.54 8.62
CA ARG A 197 3.46 -13.65 8.19
C ARG A 197 3.87 -13.90 6.75
N GLU A 198 3.87 -15.16 6.31
CA GLU A 198 4.16 -15.53 4.93
C GLU A 198 3.07 -15.01 3.97
N ARG A 199 1.78 -15.15 4.31
CA ARG A 199 0.68 -14.55 3.55
C ARG A 199 0.80 -13.04 3.43
N ALA A 200 1.11 -12.35 4.53
CA ALA A 200 1.30 -10.90 4.52
C ALA A 200 2.50 -10.50 3.65
N ALA A 201 3.63 -11.21 3.77
CA ALA A 201 4.82 -10.96 2.96
C ALA A 201 4.58 -11.24 1.47
N TRP A 202 3.81 -12.28 1.14
CA TRP A 202 3.38 -12.58 -0.22
C TRP A 202 2.56 -11.43 -0.80
N HIS A 203 1.56 -10.94 -0.06
CA HIS A 203 0.71 -9.84 -0.52
C HIS A 203 1.52 -8.55 -0.75
N ASP A 204 2.43 -8.21 0.18
CA ASP A 204 3.35 -7.07 0.03
C ASP A 204 4.27 -7.22 -1.19
N ALA A 205 4.74 -8.43 -1.46
CA ALA A 205 5.60 -8.72 -2.62
C ALA A 205 4.83 -8.61 -3.94
N GLU A 206 3.61 -9.12 -4.00
CA GLU A 206 2.74 -9.01 -5.18
C GLU A 206 2.38 -7.56 -5.48
N LEU A 207 2.03 -6.79 -4.43
CA LEU A 207 1.75 -5.36 -4.57
C LEU A 207 2.97 -4.61 -5.10
N ALA A 208 4.14 -4.82 -4.50
CA ALA A 208 5.37 -4.17 -4.94
C ALA A 208 5.74 -4.54 -6.38
N ALA A 209 5.54 -5.81 -6.77
CA ALA A 209 5.77 -6.27 -8.13
C ALA A 209 4.78 -5.62 -9.13
N ALA A 210 3.52 -5.46 -8.77
CA ALA A 210 2.51 -4.78 -9.58
C ALA A 210 2.85 -3.28 -9.76
N SER A 211 3.21 -2.59 -8.67
CA SER A 211 3.64 -1.18 -8.73
C SER A 211 4.90 -1.02 -9.60
N ALA A 212 5.87 -1.92 -9.48
CA ALA A 212 7.07 -1.89 -10.32
C ALA A 212 6.77 -2.11 -11.81
N ARG A 213 5.83 -3.01 -12.14
CA ARG A 213 5.37 -3.20 -13.54
C ARG A 213 4.70 -1.94 -14.08
N SER A 214 3.74 -1.39 -13.34
CA SER A 214 3.03 -0.16 -13.74
C SER A 214 3.97 1.03 -13.93
N LEU A 215 4.95 1.22 -13.05
CA LEU A 215 5.93 2.30 -13.19
C LEU A 215 6.88 2.08 -14.38
N ARG A 216 7.25 0.83 -14.69
CA ARG A 216 8.03 0.53 -15.90
C ARG A 216 7.25 0.82 -17.18
N GLU A 217 5.96 0.49 -17.19
CA GLU A 217 5.07 0.80 -18.32
C GLU A 217 4.92 2.32 -18.50
N GLU A 218 4.75 3.08 -17.41
CA GLU A 218 4.71 4.54 -17.47
C GLU A 218 6.06 5.14 -17.89
N ALA A 219 7.18 4.63 -17.37
CA ALA A 219 8.52 5.09 -17.78
C ALA A 219 8.71 4.88 -19.29
N TYR A 220 8.29 3.73 -19.81
CA TYR A 220 8.33 3.45 -21.24
C TYR A 220 7.44 4.42 -22.02
N ALA A 221 6.20 4.65 -21.58
CA ALA A 221 5.28 5.59 -22.23
C ALA A 221 5.81 7.04 -22.22
N ALA A 222 6.45 7.47 -21.12
CA ALA A 222 6.99 8.82 -20.96
C ALA A 222 8.08 9.13 -21.99
N THR A 223 8.94 8.17 -22.34
CA THR A 223 9.99 8.37 -23.36
C THR A 223 9.45 8.67 -24.77
N GLY A 224 8.21 8.28 -25.06
CA GLY A 224 7.55 8.51 -26.36
C GLY A 224 6.67 9.75 -26.42
N ARG A 225 6.47 10.47 -25.29
CA ARG A 225 5.55 11.60 -25.23
C ARG A 225 6.13 12.80 -25.99
N ARG A 226 5.29 13.48 -26.76
CA ARG A 226 5.65 14.68 -27.52
C ARG A 226 4.79 15.86 -27.05
N PRO A 227 5.30 17.10 -27.18
CA PRO A 227 4.52 18.30 -26.89
C PRO A 227 3.22 18.28 -27.68
N GLU A 228 2.11 18.61 -27.03
CA GLU A 228 0.85 18.79 -27.74
C GLU A 228 0.99 20.01 -28.64
N THR A 229 1.17 19.76 -29.93
CA THR A 229 1.08 20.83 -30.92
C THR A 229 -0.39 21.21 -30.96
N SER A 230 -0.74 22.31 -30.28
CA SER A 230 -2.05 22.96 -30.42
C SER A 230 -2.14 23.47 -31.86
N ASP A 231 -2.41 22.57 -32.79
CA ASP A 231 -2.75 22.90 -34.16
C ASP A 231 -4.18 23.45 -34.10
N VAL A 232 -4.26 24.74 -33.75
CA VAL A 232 -5.48 25.51 -33.92
C VAL A 232 -5.65 25.66 -35.44
N LEU A 233 -6.25 24.62 -36.04
CA LEU A 233 -6.74 24.62 -37.41
C LEU A 233 -7.43 25.97 -37.67
N PRO A 234 -6.94 26.78 -38.62
CA PRO A 234 -7.69 27.95 -39.06
C PRO A 234 -9.01 27.43 -39.63
N LEU A 235 -10.13 27.71 -38.96
CA LEU A 235 -11.46 27.51 -39.51
C LEU A 235 -11.49 28.19 -40.90
N PRO A 236 -11.60 27.45 -42.01
CA PRO A 236 -11.81 28.08 -43.30
C PRO A 236 -13.17 28.78 -43.24
N GLY A 237 -13.18 30.05 -43.62
CA GLY A 237 -14.37 30.89 -43.62
C GLY A 237 -15.54 30.18 -44.29
N THR A 238 -16.68 30.17 -43.61
CA THR A 238 -17.96 29.75 -44.17
C THR A 238 -18.42 30.80 -45.17
N GLU A 239 -17.85 30.80 -46.36
CA GLU A 239 -18.61 31.15 -47.55
C GLU A 239 -19.27 29.86 -48.03
N GLN A 240 -20.59 29.78 -47.83
CA GLN A 240 -21.44 28.77 -48.46
C GLN A 240 -21.90 29.31 -49.82
N PRO A 241 -21.47 28.73 -50.95
CA PRO A 241 -22.27 28.73 -52.16
C PRO A 241 -23.26 27.57 -52.08
N THR A 242 -24.54 27.92 -52.06
CA THR A 242 -25.66 27.04 -52.34
C THR A 242 -25.46 26.31 -53.66
N LEU A 243 -25.52 24.97 -53.65
CA LEU A 243 -25.92 24.20 -54.82
C LEU A 243 -26.65 22.91 -54.41
N ALA A 244 -27.79 22.74 -55.04
CA ALA A 244 -28.79 21.73 -54.82
C ALA A 244 -28.35 20.32 -55.26
N GLY A 245 -29.02 19.32 -54.68
CA GLY A 245 -29.45 18.12 -55.40
C GLY A 245 -28.50 16.92 -55.36
N ASN A 246 -28.75 15.98 -54.43
CA ASN A 246 -29.26 14.64 -54.75
C ASN A 246 -29.03 13.65 -53.59
N ARG A 247 -30.13 13.10 -53.07
CA ARG A 247 -30.14 11.81 -52.35
C ARG A 247 -30.15 10.67 -53.38
N PRO A 248 -29.56 9.53 -53.03
CA PRO A 248 -30.40 8.35 -52.77
C PRO A 248 -30.01 7.62 -51.48
N VAL A 249 -30.99 7.35 -50.61
CA VAL A 249 -31.59 6.03 -50.33
C VAL A 249 -30.70 5.10 -49.49
N ARG A 250 -31.19 4.92 -48.27
CA ARG A 250 -30.67 4.10 -47.17
C ARG A 250 -30.99 2.63 -47.47
N ALA A 251 -29.98 1.77 -47.52
CA ALA A 251 -30.18 0.33 -47.48
C ALA A 251 -30.02 -0.15 -46.03
N GLU A 252 -31.13 -0.63 -45.48
CA GLU A 252 -31.23 -1.32 -44.20
C GLU A 252 -30.50 -2.67 -44.30
N PHE A 253 -29.56 -2.94 -43.39
CA PHE A 253 -29.02 -4.28 -43.22
C PHE A 253 -29.58 -4.91 -41.95
N HIS A 254 -30.35 -5.98 -42.19
CA HIS A 254 -30.99 -6.81 -41.20
C HIS A 254 -30.00 -7.53 -40.30
N GLN A 255 -30.31 -7.48 -39.01
CA GLN A 255 -29.85 -8.35 -37.93
C GLN A 255 -30.21 -9.81 -38.23
N GLY A 256 -29.24 -10.72 -38.14
CA GLY A 256 -29.44 -12.17 -38.28
C GLY A 256 -28.48 -12.94 -37.38
N HIS A 257 -29.05 -13.60 -36.38
CA HIS A 257 -28.47 -14.55 -35.44
C HIS A 257 -27.62 -15.66 -36.10
N ALA A 258 -26.57 -16.12 -35.42
CA ALA A 258 -26.30 -17.53 -35.24
C ALA A 258 -25.33 -17.78 -34.07
N ALA A 259 -25.81 -18.56 -33.10
CA ALA A 259 -25.03 -19.21 -32.07
C ALA A 259 -24.42 -20.51 -32.64
N VAL A 260 -23.19 -20.82 -32.25
CA VAL A 260 -22.51 -22.12 -32.42
C VAL A 260 -21.58 -22.23 -31.20
N ALA A 261 -22.01 -22.95 -30.16
CA ALA A 261 -21.65 -24.33 -29.83
C ALA A 261 -20.31 -24.41 -29.07
#